data_AF-A0A368C8H2-F1
#
_entry.id   AF-A0A368C8H2-F1
#
_cell.length_a   1.000
_cell.length_b   1.000
_cell.length_c   1.000
_cell.angle_alpha   90.00
_cell.angle_beta   90.00
_cell.angle_gamma   90.00
#
_symmetry.space_group_name_H-M   'P 1'
#
loop_
_entity.id
_entity.type
_entity.pdbx_description
1 polymer ?
#
loop_
_entity_poly.entity_id
_entity_poly.type
_entity_poly.pdbx_seq_one_letter_code
_entity_poly.pdbx_strand_id
1 'polypeptide(L)'
;NAGEIAADHWTQDPAIGGGRIIGECCHFVDLMRFLAGAKSRSVQAMKMTEAGASLGDKLVFNIAFDNGSIATVHYLANGNKAFPKERLEVFAAGGVIQLDNYRSMKSYGWPGFKQMHLASQDKGNQACVKAFVQSIEQGEEALIPFAELVEVTEICFQIDQLIRS
;
A
#
# COMPACT_ATOMS: atom_id res chain seq x y z
N ASN A 1 -2.39 -13.75 -3.81
CA ASN A 1 -3.52 -12.79 -3.83
C ASN A 1 -4.23 -12.70 -2.46
N ALA A 2 -4.89 -11.57 -2.13
CA ALA A 2 -5.67 -11.37 -0.90
C ALA A 2 -6.97 -12.20 -0.87
N GLY A 3 -7.52 -12.56 -2.04
CA GLY A 3 -8.67 -13.45 -2.21
C GLY A 3 -9.99 -12.82 -1.79
N GLU A 4 -11.12 -13.46 -2.13
CA GLU A 4 -12.44 -12.96 -1.78
C GLU A 4 -12.74 -13.13 -0.29
N ILE A 5 -13.45 -12.14 0.27
CA ILE A 5 -14.01 -12.18 1.62
C ILE A 5 -15.51 -12.45 1.48
N ALA A 6 -16.06 -13.34 2.32
CA ALA A 6 -17.48 -13.63 2.36
C ALA A 6 -18.31 -12.36 2.56
N ALA A 7 -19.48 -12.28 1.90
CA ALA A 7 -20.31 -11.08 1.87
C ALA A 7 -20.85 -10.68 3.25
N ASP A 8 -20.96 -11.62 4.19
CA ASP A 8 -21.44 -11.45 5.56
C ASP A 8 -20.32 -11.18 6.58
N HIS A 9 -19.06 -11.13 6.13
CA HIS A 9 -17.94 -10.82 6.99
C HIS A 9 -17.97 -9.34 7.41
N TRP A 10 -17.67 -9.06 8.69
CA TRP A 10 -17.75 -7.70 9.27
C TRP A 10 -16.93 -6.63 8.51
N THR A 11 -15.87 -7.02 7.81
CA THR A 11 -15.08 -6.10 6.97
C THR A 11 -15.88 -5.52 5.81
N GLN A 12 -16.91 -6.22 5.34
CA GLN A 12 -17.82 -5.76 4.29
C GLN A 12 -18.87 -4.78 4.82
N ASP A 13 -19.11 -4.74 6.14
CA ASP A 13 -20.04 -3.82 6.77
C ASP A 13 -19.44 -2.40 6.73
N PRO A 14 -20.06 -1.43 6.02
CA PRO A 14 -19.53 -0.07 5.93
C PRO A 14 -19.44 0.66 7.27
N ALA A 15 -20.29 0.32 8.25
CA ALA A 15 -20.33 0.98 9.56
C ALA A 15 -19.37 0.38 10.59
N ILE A 16 -18.94 -0.87 10.39
CA ILE A 16 -18.04 -1.57 11.31
C ILE A 16 -16.64 -1.73 10.71
N GLY A 17 -16.55 -2.32 9.53
CA GLY A 17 -15.30 -2.68 8.88
C GLY A 17 -14.82 -1.70 7.82
N GLY A 18 -15.74 -0.94 7.21
CA GLY A 18 -15.41 0.10 6.23
C GLY A 18 -14.91 -0.41 4.86
N GLY A 19 -14.66 -1.70 4.70
CA GLY A 19 -14.11 -2.28 3.49
C GLY A 19 -12.57 -2.31 3.46
N ARG A 20 -12.04 -2.99 2.44
CA ARG A 20 -10.59 -3.22 2.31
C ARG A 20 -9.77 -1.98 2.03
N ILE A 21 -10.37 -0.91 1.50
CA ILE A 21 -9.64 0.34 1.25
C ILE A 21 -9.13 0.94 2.56
N ILE A 22 -10.05 1.09 3.52
CA ILE A 22 -9.75 1.67 4.83
C ILE A 22 -8.94 0.70 5.69
N GLY A 23 -9.28 -0.60 5.65
CA GLY A 23 -8.68 -1.59 6.55
C GLY A 23 -7.35 -2.20 6.10
N GLU A 24 -7.09 -2.32 4.79
CA GLU A 24 -5.90 -3.02 4.27
C GLU A 24 -5.13 -2.20 3.22
N CYS A 25 -5.83 -1.51 2.33
CA CYS A 25 -5.22 -0.76 1.23
C CYS A 25 -4.45 0.48 1.71
N CYS A 26 -4.80 0.98 2.89
CA CYS A 26 -4.11 2.08 3.57
C CYS A 26 -2.60 1.84 3.71
N HIS A 27 -2.15 0.60 3.88
CA HIS A 27 -0.72 0.26 3.92
C HIS A 27 0.00 0.59 2.60
N PHE A 28 -0.67 0.48 1.45
CA PHE A 28 -0.07 0.87 0.17
C PHE A 28 -0.05 2.39 0.01
N VAL A 29 -1.09 3.10 0.46
CA VAL A 29 -1.11 4.57 0.46
C VAL A 29 0.03 5.11 1.32
N ASP A 30 0.20 4.57 2.54
CA ASP A 30 1.29 4.91 3.46
C ASP A 30 2.67 4.65 2.85
N LEU A 31 2.88 3.45 2.27
CA LEU A 31 4.13 3.10 1.62
C LEU A 31 4.45 4.03 0.44
N MET A 32 3.45 4.41 -0.36
CA MET A 32 3.66 5.30 -1.50
C MET A 32 4.01 6.72 -1.04
N ARG A 33 3.35 7.22 0.00
CA ARG A 33 3.73 8.50 0.63
C ARG A 33 5.17 8.40 1.13
N PHE A 34 5.52 7.39 1.91
CA PHE A 34 6.87 7.22 2.44
C PHE A 34 7.93 7.21 1.34
N LEU A 35 7.73 6.43 0.27
CA LEU A 35 8.67 6.33 -0.85
C LEU A 35 8.74 7.61 -1.69
N ALA A 36 7.62 8.31 -1.87
CA ALA A 36 7.59 9.59 -2.55
C ALA A 36 8.29 10.68 -1.72
N GLY A 37 8.27 10.58 -0.39
CA GLY A 37 8.85 11.57 0.52
C GLY A 37 8.20 12.94 0.42
N ALA A 38 6.94 13.00 -0.02
CA ALA A 38 6.21 14.23 -0.29
C ALA A 38 4.72 14.06 0.00
N LYS A 39 4.04 15.18 0.25
CA LYS A 39 2.60 15.24 0.48
C LYS A 39 1.83 14.86 -0.80
N SER A 40 0.74 14.14 -0.61
CA SER A 40 -0.24 13.77 -1.63
C SER A 40 -0.99 15.01 -2.11
N ARG A 41 -1.01 15.21 -3.43
CA ARG A 41 -1.64 16.37 -4.08
C ARG A 41 -3.03 16.06 -4.61
N SER A 42 -3.22 14.87 -5.20
CA SER A 42 -4.49 14.46 -5.80
C SER A 42 -4.55 12.95 -6.01
N VAL A 43 -5.78 12.41 -6.01
CA VAL A 43 -6.03 11.00 -6.26
C VAL A 43 -7.08 10.79 -7.36
N GLN A 44 -6.92 9.73 -8.15
CA GLN A 44 -7.92 9.23 -9.10
C GLN A 44 -8.05 7.73 -8.90
N ALA A 45 -9.26 7.19 -8.98
CA ALA A 45 -9.52 5.78 -8.76
C ALA A 45 -10.54 5.22 -9.76
N MET A 46 -10.40 3.94 -10.08
CA MET A 46 -11.34 3.18 -10.89
C MET A 46 -11.53 1.81 -10.24
N LYS A 47 -12.77 1.39 -10.05
CA LYS A 47 -13.10 0.03 -9.59
C LYS A 47 -13.57 -0.84 -10.75
N MET A 48 -13.34 -2.14 -10.63
CA MET A 48 -14.05 -3.11 -11.46
C MET A 48 -15.53 -3.13 -11.07
N THR A 49 -16.42 -3.02 -12.06
CA THR A 49 -17.87 -3.12 -11.85
C THR A 49 -18.34 -4.50 -12.26
N GLU A 50 -18.73 -5.33 -11.28
CA GLU A 50 -19.47 -6.58 -11.52
C GLU A 50 -20.78 -6.54 -10.72
N ALA A 51 -21.85 -7.16 -11.25
CA ALA A 51 -23.09 -7.31 -10.52
C ALA A 51 -22.87 -8.21 -9.27
N GLY A 52 -23.15 -7.68 -8.07
CA GLY A 52 -22.98 -8.40 -6.81
C GLY A 52 -21.55 -8.43 -6.25
N ALA A 53 -20.62 -7.62 -6.80
CA ALA A 53 -19.26 -7.54 -6.28
C ALA A 53 -19.20 -7.00 -4.84
N SER A 54 -18.28 -7.57 -4.07
CA SER A 54 -17.83 -7.09 -2.76
C SER A 54 -17.33 -5.66 -2.82
N LEU A 55 -17.30 -5.04 -1.65
CA LEU A 55 -17.02 -3.62 -1.52
C LEU A 55 -15.51 -3.35 -1.64
N GLY A 56 -15.11 -2.67 -2.71
CA GLY A 56 -13.82 -1.97 -2.81
C GLY A 56 -12.57 -2.84 -2.75
N ASP A 57 -12.58 -4.05 -3.33
CA ASP A 57 -11.43 -4.98 -3.29
C ASP A 57 -10.83 -5.32 -4.68
N LYS A 58 -11.33 -4.68 -5.73
CA LYS A 58 -10.84 -4.78 -7.12
C LYS A 58 -10.77 -3.37 -7.74
N LEU A 59 -9.71 -2.63 -7.45
CA LEU A 59 -9.54 -1.26 -7.92
C LEU A 59 -8.11 -0.95 -8.34
N VAL A 60 -8.00 0.09 -9.16
CA VAL A 60 -6.75 0.75 -9.50
C VAL A 60 -6.87 2.21 -9.11
N PHE A 61 -5.85 2.76 -8.47
CA PHE A 61 -5.80 4.19 -8.18
C PHE A 61 -4.40 4.77 -8.39
N ASN A 62 -4.38 6.07 -8.65
CA ASN A 62 -3.17 6.86 -8.83
C ASN A 62 -3.11 7.99 -7.80
N ILE A 63 -1.96 8.19 -7.17
CA ILE A 63 -1.69 9.33 -6.29
C ILE A 63 -0.60 10.17 -6.95
N ALA A 64 -0.85 11.47 -7.11
CA ALA A 64 0.18 12.43 -7.48
C ALA A 64 0.69 13.14 -6.21
N PHE A 65 1.99 13.36 -6.10
CA PHE A 65 2.64 14.01 -4.96
C PHE A 65 3.19 15.39 -5.34
N ASP A 66 3.43 16.25 -4.34
CA ASP A 66 3.87 17.63 -4.54
C ASP A 66 5.26 17.77 -5.17
N ASN A 67 6.11 16.75 -5.04
CA ASN A 67 7.41 16.71 -5.70
C ASN A 67 7.35 16.23 -7.16
N GLY A 68 6.15 15.97 -7.70
CA GLY A 68 5.93 15.48 -9.05
C GLY A 68 6.01 13.96 -9.20
N SER A 69 6.31 13.22 -8.13
CA SER A 69 6.19 11.76 -8.14
C SER A 69 4.74 11.33 -8.34
N ILE A 70 4.56 10.15 -8.94
CA ILE A 70 3.26 9.51 -9.12
C ILE A 70 3.39 8.07 -8.65
N ALA A 71 2.37 7.59 -7.94
CA ALA A 71 2.23 6.19 -7.59
C ALA A 71 0.95 5.61 -8.20
N THR A 72 1.03 4.36 -8.65
CA THR A 72 -0.12 3.59 -9.15
C THR A 72 -0.23 2.32 -8.34
N VAL A 73 -1.41 2.04 -7.79
CA VAL A 73 -1.69 0.83 -7.01
C VAL A 73 -2.74 0.01 -7.70
N HIS A 74 -2.42 -1.26 -7.96
CA HIS A 74 -3.36 -2.26 -8.46
C HIS A 74 -3.78 -3.15 -7.29
N TYR A 75 -4.91 -2.86 -6.66
CA TYR A 75 -5.45 -3.64 -5.57
C TYR A 75 -6.52 -4.60 -6.11
N LEU A 76 -6.14 -5.84 -6.39
CA LEU A 76 -6.97 -6.80 -7.13
C LEU A 76 -7.15 -8.10 -6.34
N ALA A 77 -8.32 -8.32 -5.75
CA ALA A 77 -8.64 -9.52 -4.96
C ALA A 77 -9.11 -10.74 -5.78
N ASN A 78 -9.18 -10.62 -7.12
CA ASN A 78 -9.69 -11.65 -8.04
C ASN A 78 -8.60 -12.57 -8.64
N GLY A 79 -7.36 -12.47 -8.16
CA GLY A 79 -6.25 -13.28 -8.69
C GLY A 79 -6.11 -14.65 -8.02
N ASN A 80 -5.49 -15.59 -8.73
CA ASN A 80 -5.19 -16.92 -8.18
C ASN A 80 -4.19 -16.83 -7.00
N LYS A 81 -4.35 -17.67 -5.97
CA LYS A 81 -3.44 -17.74 -4.80
C LYS A 81 -2.00 -18.14 -5.15
N ALA A 82 -1.79 -18.83 -6.27
CA ALA A 82 -0.46 -19.18 -6.78
C ALA A 82 0.34 -17.96 -7.28
N PHE A 83 -0.33 -16.84 -7.60
CA PHE A 83 0.34 -15.61 -7.98
C PHE A 83 0.85 -14.86 -6.73
N PRO A 84 2.11 -14.35 -6.75
CA PRO A 84 2.68 -13.57 -5.65
C PRO A 84 1.74 -12.45 -5.18
N LYS A 85 1.72 -12.19 -3.87
CA LYS A 85 0.74 -11.26 -3.28
C LYS A 85 1.07 -9.79 -3.58
N GLU A 86 2.35 -9.46 -3.50
CA GLU A 86 2.80 -8.06 -3.49
C GLU A 86 3.99 -7.90 -4.45
N ARG A 87 3.92 -6.89 -5.32
CA ARG A 87 5.03 -6.44 -6.15
C ARG A 87 5.11 -4.92 -6.09
N LEU A 88 6.31 -4.39 -5.96
CA LEU A 88 6.60 -2.96 -5.98
C LEU A 88 7.69 -2.69 -7.01
N GLU A 89 7.48 -1.67 -7.83
CA GLU A 89 8.45 -1.18 -8.80
C GLU A 89 8.63 0.32 -8.59
N VAL A 90 9.88 0.77 -8.41
CA VAL A 90 10.24 2.17 -8.24
C VAL A 90 11.14 2.59 -9.39
N PHE A 91 10.74 3.63 -10.11
CA PHE A 91 11.46 4.20 -11.25
C PHE A 91 11.99 5.57 -10.86
N ALA A 92 13.32 5.76 -10.89
CA ALA A 92 13.94 7.03 -10.54
C ALA A 92 15.28 7.22 -11.25
N ALA A 93 15.51 8.41 -11.82
CA ALA A 93 16.79 8.82 -12.40
C ALA A 93 17.41 7.81 -13.40
N GLY A 94 16.59 7.15 -14.22
CA GLY A 94 17.03 6.15 -15.20
C GLY A 94 17.27 4.75 -14.62
N GLY A 95 17.12 4.57 -13.31
CA GLY A 95 17.17 3.30 -12.62
C GLY A 95 15.78 2.78 -12.23
N VAL A 96 15.71 1.47 -12.00
CA VAL A 96 14.51 0.77 -11.52
C VAL A 96 14.89 -0.20 -10.41
N ILE A 97 14.11 -0.24 -9.34
CA ILE A 97 14.16 -1.31 -8.34
C ILE A 97 12.81 -2.02 -8.34
N GLN A 98 12.84 -3.34 -8.48
CA GLN A 98 11.68 -4.21 -8.38
C GLN A 98 11.81 -5.09 -7.13
N LEU A 99 10.82 -5.03 -6.24
CA LEU A 99 10.64 -5.93 -5.11
C LEU A 99 9.49 -6.89 -5.42
N ASP A 100 9.76 -8.18 -5.32
CA ASP A 100 8.77 -9.25 -5.45
C ASP A 100 8.56 -9.94 -4.11
N ASN A 101 7.33 -9.79 -3.61
CA ASN A 101 6.75 -10.47 -2.47
C ASN A 101 7.62 -10.45 -1.22
N TYR A 102 8.31 -9.33 -0.94
CA TYR A 102 9.18 -9.16 0.22
C TYR A 102 10.24 -10.27 0.36
N ARG A 103 10.69 -10.82 -0.78
CA ARG A 103 11.62 -11.94 -0.82
C ARG A 103 12.76 -11.73 -1.80
N SER A 104 12.49 -11.20 -2.98
CA SER A 104 13.54 -10.90 -3.95
C SER A 104 13.45 -9.48 -4.42
N MET A 105 14.61 -8.83 -4.53
CA MET A 105 14.73 -7.50 -5.09
C MET A 105 15.72 -7.55 -6.24
N LYS A 106 15.42 -6.86 -7.33
CA LYS A 106 16.27 -6.73 -8.51
C LYS A 106 16.34 -5.28 -8.92
N SER A 107 17.47 -4.85 -9.45
CA SER A 107 17.61 -3.50 -9.99
C SER A 107 18.07 -3.50 -11.44
N TYR A 108 17.76 -2.40 -12.10
CA TYR A 108 18.11 -2.12 -13.49
C TYR A 108 18.64 -0.69 -13.53
N GLY A 109 19.86 -0.49 -14.04
CA GLY A 109 20.45 0.86 -14.08
C GLY A 109 20.71 1.51 -12.72
N TRP A 110 20.72 0.75 -11.62
CA TRP A 110 20.93 1.27 -10.26
C TRP A 110 22.39 1.08 -9.82
N PRO A 111 23.14 2.15 -9.48
CA PRO A 111 24.53 2.03 -9.02
C PRO A 111 24.65 1.29 -7.69
N GLY A 112 25.65 0.42 -7.56
CA GLY A 112 26.01 -0.23 -6.29
C GLY A 112 25.07 -1.33 -5.79
N PHE A 113 23.92 -1.56 -6.44
CA PHE A 113 22.99 -2.62 -6.10
C PHE A 113 22.55 -3.35 -7.37
N LYS A 114 22.50 -4.69 -7.33
CA LYS A 114 22.06 -5.53 -8.46
C LYS A 114 20.85 -6.38 -8.12
N GLN A 115 20.94 -7.15 -7.03
CA GLN A 115 19.88 -8.04 -6.59
C GLN A 115 20.08 -8.46 -5.14
N MET A 116 18.99 -8.85 -4.48
CA MET A 116 19.00 -9.56 -3.21
C MET A 116 17.93 -10.65 -3.23
N HIS A 117 18.15 -11.73 -2.46
CA HIS A 117 17.16 -12.78 -2.25
C HIS A 117 17.21 -13.25 -0.80
N LEU A 118 16.04 -13.31 -0.16
CA LEU A 118 15.85 -13.82 1.18
C LEU A 118 15.37 -15.27 1.14
N ALA A 119 15.85 -16.08 2.08
CA ALA A 119 15.41 -17.47 2.22
C ALA A 119 13.91 -17.56 2.52
N SER A 120 13.39 -16.65 3.34
CA SER A 120 11.99 -16.50 3.72
C SER A 120 11.49 -15.08 3.48
N GLN A 121 10.16 -14.92 3.40
CA GLN A 121 9.54 -13.60 3.30
C GLN A 121 9.76 -12.80 4.60
N ASP A 122 10.17 -11.55 4.49
CA ASP A 122 10.26 -10.62 5.62
C ASP A 122 9.51 -9.32 5.32
N LYS A 123 8.37 -9.15 5.99
CA LYS A 123 7.51 -7.96 5.86
C LYS A 123 7.85 -6.86 6.86
N GLY A 124 8.87 -7.05 7.70
CA GLY A 124 9.32 -6.04 8.66
C GLY A 124 8.48 -5.90 9.93
N ASN A 125 7.46 -6.76 10.16
CA ASN A 125 6.57 -6.66 11.33
C ASN A 125 7.34 -6.64 12.66
N GLN A 126 8.31 -7.54 12.83
CA GLN A 126 9.12 -7.59 14.06
C GLN A 126 9.98 -6.33 14.23
N ALA A 127 10.57 -5.83 13.13
CA ALA A 127 11.37 -4.61 13.14
C ALA A 127 10.52 -3.38 13.49
N CYS A 128 9.31 -3.29 12.92
CA CYS A 128 8.35 -2.23 13.20
C CYS A 128 7.96 -2.20 14.69
N VAL A 129 7.52 -3.33 15.25
CA VAL A 129 7.13 -3.42 16.68
C VAL A 129 8.32 -3.09 17.58
N LYS A 130 9.51 -3.62 17.25
CA LYS A 130 10.73 -3.33 18.02
C LYS A 130 11.05 -1.84 18.02
N ALA A 131 11.06 -1.20 16.84
CA ALA A 131 11.35 0.22 16.72
C ALA A 131 10.33 1.07 17.50
N PHE A 132 9.04 0.68 17.46
CA PHE A 132 7.98 1.39 18.16
C PHE A 132 8.13 1.30 19.69
N VAL A 133 8.43 0.12 20.22
CA VAL A 133 8.68 -0.05 21.66
C VAL A 133 9.92 0.74 22.07
N GLN A 134 11.00 0.66 21.29
CA GLN A 134 12.24 1.38 21.56
C GLN A 134 12.04 2.90 21.57
N SER A 135 11.27 3.45 20.63
CA SER A 135 11.02 4.89 20.57
C SER A 135 10.27 5.37 21.82
N ILE A 136 9.33 4.58 22.34
CA ILE A 136 8.62 4.86 23.60
C ILE A 136 9.58 4.79 24.79
N GLU A 137 10.36 3.72 24.92
CA GLU A 137 11.28 3.51 26.03
C GLU A 137 12.35 4.62 26.11
N GLN A 138 12.78 5.13 24.96
CA GLN A 138 13.83 6.14 24.86
C GLN A 138 13.30 7.57 24.81
N GLY A 139 11.98 7.76 24.71
CA GLY A 139 11.36 9.08 24.57
C GLY A 139 11.72 9.77 23.25
N GLU A 140 11.94 8.99 22.19
CA GLU A 140 12.23 9.50 20.84
C GLU A 140 10.95 10.02 20.17
N GLU A 141 11.14 10.74 19.06
CA GLU A 141 10.01 11.15 18.22
C GLU A 141 9.27 9.95 17.63
N ALA A 142 8.02 10.16 17.24
CA ALA A 142 7.22 9.11 16.60
C ALA A 142 7.86 8.66 15.28
N LEU A 143 7.89 7.35 15.04
CA LEU A 143 8.46 6.75 13.81
C LEU A 143 7.82 7.28 12.52
N ILE A 144 6.54 7.63 12.59
CA ILE A 144 5.78 8.26 11.51
C ILE A 144 5.13 9.52 12.09
N PRO A 145 5.36 10.71 11.49
CA PRO A 145 4.72 11.93 11.97
C PRO A 145 3.19 11.82 11.93
N PHE A 146 2.53 12.29 12.99
CA PHE A 146 1.06 12.19 13.09
C PHE A 146 0.33 12.83 11.91
N ALA A 147 0.85 13.95 11.39
CA ALA A 147 0.28 14.61 10.21
C ALA A 147 0.29 13.71 8.97
N GLU A 148 1.28 12.85 8.81
CA GLU A 148 1.35 11.89 7.70
C GLU A 148 0.30 10.79 7.87
N LEU A 149 0.09 10.29 9.09
CA LEU A 149 -0.97 9.31 9.39
C LEU A 149 -2.37 9.86 9.08
N VAL A 150 -2.63 11.13 9.42
CA VAL A 150 -3.88 11.81 9.09
C VAL A 150 -4.03 11.96 7.58
N GLU A 151 -3.00 12.42 6.88
CA GLU A 151 -3.01 12.57 5.42
C GLU A 151 -3.31 11.23 4.72
N VAL A 152 -2.61 10.15 5.11
CA VAL A 152 -2.85 8.80 4.55
C VAL A 152 -4.30 8.37 4.76
N THR A 153 -4.86 8.63 5.95
CA THR A 153 -6.25 8.32 6.27
C THR A 153 -7.23 9.10 5.38
N GLU A 154 -6.98 10.41 5.20
CA GLU A 154 -7.79 11.26 4.32
C GLU A 154 -7.76 10.78 2.87
N ILE A 155 -6.58 10.39 2.35
CA ILE A 155 -6.45 9.84 1.00
C ILE A 155 -7.20 8.51 0.86
N CYS A 156 -7.18 7.65 1.87
CA CYS A 156 -7.96 6.41 1.86
C CYS A 156 -9.46 6.69 1.76
N PHE A 157 -9.97 7.66 2.52
CA PHE A 157 -11.38 8.06 2.43
C PHE A 157 -11.73 8.70 1.08
N GLN A 158 -10.83 9.50 0.49
CA GLN A 158 -11.04 10.04 -0.85
C GLN A 158 -11.12 8.93 -1.90
N ILE A 159 -10.23 7.93 -1.84
CA ILE A 159 -10.28 6.76 -2.73
C ILE A 159 -11.61 6.02 -2.58
N ASP A 160 -12.00 5.74 -1.33
CA ASP A 160 -13.26 5.04 -1.03
C ASP A 160 -14.49 5.81 -1.55
N GLN A 161 -14.52 7.13 -1.38
CA GLN A 161 -15.59 7.98 -1.93
C GLN A 161 -15.64 7.94 -3.46
N LEU A 162 -14.49 8.07 -4.13
CA LEU A 162 -14.40 8.06 -5.60
C LEU A 162 -14.90 6.76 -6.23
N ILE A 163 -14.75 5.62 -5.52
CA ILE A 163 -15.22 4.34 -6.04
C ILE A 163 -16.64 3.99 -5.57
N ARG A 164 -17.26 4.77 -4.67
CA ARG A 164 -18.65 4.55 -4.25
C ARG A 164 -19.66 5.38 -5.05
N SER A 165 -19.23 6.51 -5.62
CA SER A 165 -20.02 7.27 -6.60
C SER A 165 -20.25 6.48 -7.89
#